data_AF-A0A1A8MMP3-F1
#
_entry.id   AF-A0A1A8MMP3-F1
#
_cell.length_a   1.000
_cell.length_b   1.000
_cell.length_c   1.000
_cell.angle_alpha   90.00
_cell.angle_beta   90.00
_cell.angle_gamma   90.00
#
_symmetry.space_group_name_H-M   'P 1'
#
loop_
_entity.id
_entity.type
_entity.pdbx_description
1 polymer ?
#
loop_
_entity_poly.entity_id
_entity_poly.type
_entity_poly.pdbx_seq_one_letter_code
_entity_poly.pdbx_strand_id
1 'polypeptide(L)' 'YHIAFGPVVDGDVVPDDPEILMQQGEFLNYDILLGVNQGEGLKFVDDSEGEDGISAASFDYTISNFVDNLYGYP' A
#
# COMPACT_ATOMS: atom_id res chain seq x y z
N TYR A 1 5.70 -1.11 5.18
CA TYR A 1 4.72 -0.14 5.72
C TYR A 1 4.04 -0.84 6.88
N HIS A 2 4.25 -0.40 8.12
CA HIS A 2 3.65 -1.03 9.29
C HIS A 2 2.88 0.02 10.08
N ILE A 3 1.58 -0.22 10.24
CA ILE A 3 0.73 0.63 11.06
C ILE A 3 0.83 0.09 12.49
N ALA A 4 1.42 0.86 13.41
CA ALA A 4 1.56 0.44 14.80
C ALA A 4 0.21 0.30 15.52
N PHE A 5 -0.77 1.12 15.12
CA PHE A 5 -2.14 1.10 15.66
C PHE A 5 -3.13 1.39 14.53
N GLY A 6 -4.01 0.42 14.23
CA GLY A 6 -5.00 0.51 13.16
C GLY A 6 -6.06 -0.58 13.31
N PRO A 7 -6.99 -0.69 12.33
CA PRO A 7 -7.95 -1.78 12.29
C PRO A 7 -7.25 -3.15 12.33
N VAL A 8 -7.85 -4.09 13.06
CA VAL A 8 -7.39 -5.48 13.14
C VAL A 8 -8.55 -6.41 12.82
N VAL A 9 -8.24 -7.60 12.28
CA VAL A 9 -9.22 -8.68 12.16
C VAL A 9 -9.50 -9.20 13.57
N ASP A 10 -10.60 -8.75 14.16
CA ASP A 10 -11.00 -9.04 15.55
C ASP A 10 -12.00 -10.20 15.65
N GLY A 11 -12.55 -10.65 14.52
CA GLY A 11 -13.55 -11.71 14.47
C GLY A 11 -14.98 -11.25 14.77
N ASP A 12 -15.20 -9.95 14.98
CA ASP A 12 -16.53 -9.37 15.27
C ASP A 12 -16.83 -8.19 14.32
N VAL A 13 -16.11 -7.08 14.46
CA VAL A 13 -16.27 -5.92 13.57
C VAL A 13 -15.64 -6.18 12.20
N VAL A 14 -14.44 -6.76 12.19
CA VAL A 14 -13.76 -7.27 10.99
C VAL A 14 -13.64 -8.79 11.16
N PRO A 15 -14.62 -9.56 10.64
CA PRO A 15 -14.75 -10.98 10.96
C PRO A 15 -13.68 -11.88 10.33
N ASP A 16 -13.12 -11.48 9.18
CA ASP A 16 -12.07 -12.22 8.47
C ASP A 16 -11.19 -11.25 7.66
N ASP A 17 -10.22 -11.77 6.92
CA ASP A 17 -9.39 -11.01 5.98
C ASP A 17 -10.28 -10.19 5.02
N PRO A 18 -10.06 -8.87 4.86
CA PRO A 18 -10.82 -8.05 3.93
C PRO A 18 -10.88 -8.61 2.50
N GLU A 19 -9.83 -9.28 2.01
CA GLU A 19 -9.85 -9.91 0.69
C GLU A 19 -10.88 -11.04 0.61
N ILE A 20 -10.98 -11.86 1.67
CA ILE A 20 -11.97 -12.94 1.77
C ILE A 20 -13.38 -12.35 1.87
N LEU A 21 -13.58 -11.32 2.68
CA LEU A 21 -14.89 -10.66 2.84
C LEU A 21 -15.39 -10.03 1.52
N MET A 22 -14.47 -9.47 0.73
CA MET A 22 -14.78 -8.94 -0.60
C MET A 22 -15.21 -10.06 -1.57
N GLN A 23 -14.56 -11.23 -1.51
CA GLN A 23 -14.92 -12.38 -2.34
C GLN A 23 -16.25 -13.03 -1.93
N GLN A 24 -16.58 -13.02 -0.64
CA GLN A 24 -17.85 -13.52 -0.10
C GLN A 24 -19.04 -12.62 -0.46
N GLY A 25 -18.76 -11.37 -0.87
CA GLY A 25 -19.76 -10.47 -1.41
C GLY A 25 -20.57 -9.70 -0.38
N GLU A 26 -20.04 -9.54 0.83
CA GLU A 26 -20.65 -8.73 1.92
C GLU A 26 -20.93 -7.28 1.49
N PHE A 27 -20.20 -6.78 0.48
CA PHE A 27 -20.30 -5.42 -0.04
C PHE A 27 -21.05 -5.29 -1.38
N LEU A 28 -21.65 -6.37 -1.89
CA LEU A 28 -22.30 -6.35 -3.22
C LEU A 28 -23.55 -5.47 -3.31
N ASN A 29 -24.12 -5.08 -2.17
CA ASN A 29 -25.41 -4.37 -2.10
C ASN A 29 -25.28 -2.84 -2.07
N TYR A 30 -24.07 -2.30 -2.31
CA TYR A 30 -23.81 -0.87 -2.24
C TYR A 30 -23.44 -0.29 -3.59
N ASP A 31 -23.95 0.91 -3.87
CA ASP A 31 -23.44 1.73 -4.96
C ASP A 31 -22.06 2.27 -4.57
N ILE A 32 -21.03 1.90 -5.33
CA ILE A 32 -19.64 2.22 -5.04
C ILE A 32 -19.05 3.06 -6.17
N LEU A 33 -18.48 4.21 -5.83
CA LEU A 33 -17.63 5.01 -6.71
C LEU A 33 -16.22 5.09 -6.13
N LEU A 34 -15.23 4.57 -6.86
CA LEU A 34 -13.83 4.53 -6.46
C LEU A 34 -12.93 5.07 -7.57
N GLY A 35 -11.76 5.58 -7.20
CA GLY A 35 -10.75 6.09 -8.11
C GLY A 35 -9.44 6.38 -7.37
N VAL A 36 -8.40 6.72 -8.12
CA VAL A 36 -7.07 7.07 -7.60
C VAL A 36 -6.56 8.36 -8.26
N ASN A 37 -5.70 9.12 -7.59
CA ASN A 37 -5.04 10.26 -8.22
C ASN A 37 -3.82 9.80 -9.04
N GLN A 38 -3.38 10.63 -9.98
CA GLN A 38 -2.25 10.32 -10.85
C GLN A 38 -0.91 10.13 -10.09
N GLY A 39 -0.76 10.79 -8.95
CA GLY A 39 0.52 10.91 -8.24
C GLY A 39 0.45 10.55 -6.75
N GLU A 40 -0.32 9.52 -6.38
CA GLU A 40 -0.42 9.05 -4.97
C GLU A 40 0.96 8.79 -4.33
N GLY A 41 1.91 8.33 -5.12
CA GLY A 41 3.26 7.98 -4.70
C GLY A 41 4.27 9.13 -4.65
N LEU A 42 3.88 10.41 -4.70
CA LEU A 42 4.87 11.51 -4.74
C LEU A 42 5.88 11.45 -3.58
N LYS A 43 5.42 11.12 -2.37
CA LYS A 43 6.30 10.98 -1.19
C LYS A 43 7.26 9.79 -1.23
N PHE A 44 7.07 8.83 -2.14
CA PHE A 44 7.99 7.71 -2.31
C PHE A 44 9.31 8.11 -2.97
N VAL A 45 9.35 9.27 -3.65
CA VAL A 45 10.50 9.72 -4.44
C VAL A 45 11.02 11.11 -4.02
N ASP A 46 10.31 11.80 -3.12
CA ASP A 46 10.54 13.20 -2.71
C ASP A 46 11.98 13.50 -2.25
N ASP A 47 12.61 12.59 -1.49
CA ASP A 47 14.00 12.77 -1.01
C ASP A 47 15.08 12.48 -2.06
N SER A 48 14.67 12.01 -3.26
CA SER A 48 15.58 11.56 -4.32
C SER A 48 15.54 12.43 -5.58
N GLU A 49 14.72 13.49 -5.60
CA GLU A 49 14.61 14.40 -6.74
C GLU A 49 15.70 15.48 -6.68
N GLY A 50 16.80 15.26 -7.42
CA GLY A 50 17.71 16.34 -7.81
C GLY A 50 17.22 17.06 -9.08
N GLU A 51 17.88 18.15 -9.49
CA GLU A 51 17.52 18.89 -10.72
C GLU A 51 17.54 18.03 -12.00
N ASP A 52 18.23 16.89 -12.00
CA ASP A 52 18.35 15.95 -13.11
C ASP A 52 17.49 14.67 -12.96
N GLY A 53 16.60 14.63 -11.95
CA GLY A 53 15.78 13.45 -11.64
C GLY A 53 16.48 12.41 -10.75
N ILE A 54 16.02 11.16 -10.81
CA ILE A 54 16.48 10.06 -9.93
C ILE A 54 17.65 9.31 -10.59
N SER A 55 18.74 9.14 -9.85
CA SER A 55 19.88 8.35 -10.33
C SER A 55 19.55 6.84 -10.40
N ALA A 56 20.22 6.09 -11.28
CA ALA A 56 20.03 4.64 -11.36
C ALA A 56 20.29 3.93 -10.01
N ALA A 57 21.30 4.37 -9.26
CA ALA A 57 21.60 3.82 -7.94
C ALA A 57 20.50 4.12 -6.91
N SER A 58 19.93 5.33 -6.94
CA SER A 58 18.80 5.71 -6.07
C SER A 58 17.55 4.91 -6.41
N PHE A 59 17.29 4.66 -7.69
CA PHE A 59 16.19 3.81 -8.13
C PHE A 59 16.33 2.39 -7.58
N ASP A 60 17.48 1.75 -7.81
CA ASP A 60 17.72 0.37 -7.35
C ASP A 60 17.54 0.24 -5.82
N TYR A 61 18.08 1.20 -5.06
CA TYR A 61 17.94 1.23 -3.61
C TYR A 61 16.48 1.37 -3.15
N THR A 62 15.72 2.29 -3.76
CA THR A 62 14.31 2.52 -3.40
C THR A 62 13.46 1.28 -3.67
N ILE A 63 13.70 0.58 -4.78
CA ILE A 63 12.97 -0.64 -5.12
C ILE A 63 13.32 -1.78 -4.15
N SER A 64 14.60 -2.01 -3.86
CA SER A 64 14.99 -3.05 -2.89
C SER A 64 14.38 -2.79 -1.52
N ASN A 65 14.48 -1.55 -1.01
CA ASN A 65 13.88 -1.18 0.26
C ASN A 65 12.36 -1.32 0.26
N PHE A 66 11.68 -1.02 -0.85
CA PHE A 66 10.23 -1.20 -0.93
C PHE A 66 9.85 -2.68 -0.76
N VAL A 67 10.54 -3.58 -1.46
CA VAL A 67 10.31 -5.03 -1.36
C VAL A 67 10.59 -5.53 0.05
N ASP A 68 11.72 -5.16 0.63
CA ASP A 68 12.11 -5.56 1.99
C ASP A 68 11.09 -5.10 3.04
N ASN A 69 10.60 -3.87 2.92
CA ASN A 69 9.62 -3.29 3.85
C ASN A 69 8.18 -3.79 3.67
N LEU A 70 7.86 -4.43 2.54
CA LEU A 70 6.52 -4.93 2.24
C LEU A 70 6.40 -6.44 2.48
N TYR A 71 7.44 -7.20 2.13
CA TYR A 71 7.42 -8.66 2.17
C TYR A 71 8.33 -9.25 3.26
N GLY A 72 9.23 -8.45 3.85
CA GLY A 72 10.26 -8.93 4.78
C GLY A 72 11.40 -9.64 4.07
N TYR A 73 12.54 -9.79 4.77
CA TYR A 73 13.64 -10.64 4.31
C TYR A 73 13.27 -12.12 4.53
N PRO A 74 13.55 -13.05 3.60
CA PRO A 74 13.30 -14.48 3.80
C PRO A 74 14.08 -15.06 5.00
#